data_AF-A0A7Z0N362-F1
#
_entry.id   AF-A0A7Z0N362-F1
#
_cell.length_a   1.000
_cell.length_b   1.000
_cell.length_c   1.000
_cell.angle_alpha   90.00
_cell.angle_beta   90.00
_cell.angle_gamma   90.00
#
_symmetry.space_group_name_H-M   'P 1'
#
loop_
_entity.id
_entity.type
_entity.pdbx_description
1 polymer ?
#
loop_
_entity_poly.entity_id
_entity_poly.type
_entity_poly.pdbx_seq_one_letter_code
_entity_poly.pdbx_strand_id
1 'polypeptide(L)'
;MSADQETTTLRVQRVRKRGPSAVVFSGLVIDSSGAASPKAPRYAVLVPLRVLSTEVQEGQWWRVSGSYEDVRFDVDGWQVQERRLYAMRLELLRPSGEHVVQLLARSPAFPGIGEVKARKLWEALGAELYDALEDKDHARLAKYIGLDLASVLVDGWAAYGDADAVAAFQHMGLDLSVSQKVLAAYRSEALSAVTEDPYRLFVVV
;
A
#
# COMPACT_ATOMS: atom_id res chain seq x y z
N MET A 1 28.84 -12.60 -20.36
CA MET A 1 28.26 -13.02 -19.08
C MET A 1 26.76 -12.99 -19.24
N SER A 2 26.08 -14.13 -19.17
CA SER A 2 24.62 -14.15 -19.16
C SER A 2 24.17 -13.51 -17.85
N ALA A 3 23.47 -12.39 -17.91
CA ALA A 3 22.88 -11.82 -16.70
C ALA A 3 21.75 -12.75 -16.25
N ASP A 4 21.84 -13.26 -15.03
CA ASP A 4 20.81 -14.15 -14.48
C ASP A 4 19.47 -13.43 -14.48
N GLN A 5 18.41 -14.14 -14.88
CA GLN A 5 17.05 -13.62 -14.95
C GLN A 5 16.24 -14.16 -13.78
N GLU A 6 15.37 -13.31 -13.23
CA GLU A 6 14.46 -13.70 -12.16
C GLU A 6 13.08 -13.07 -12.38
N THR A 7 12.04 -13.75 -11.87
CA THR A 7 10.72 -13.15 -11.64
C THR A 7 10.34 -13.35 -10.19
N THR A 8 10.00 -12.26 -9.51
CA THR A 8 9.68 -12.27 -8.08
C THR A 8 8.58 -11.28 -7.75
N THR A 9 7.86 -11.52 -6.66
CA THR A 9 6.84 -10.61 -6.14
C THR A 9 7.42 -9.83 -4.97
N LEU A 10 7.44 -8.50 -5.11
CA LEU A 10 8.02 -7.60 -4.13
C LEU A 10 6.98 -6.62 -3.58
N ARG A 11 6.92 -6.49 -2.26
CA ARG A 11 6.30 -5.34 -1.60
C ARG A 11 7.31 -4.20 -1.53
N VAL A 12 6.94 -3.02 -2.01
CA VAL A 12 7.78 -1.81 -1.90
C VAL A 12 7.90 -1.44 -0.43
N GLN A 13 9.12 -1.48 0.11
CA GLN A 13 9.41 -0.95 1.44
C GLN A 13 9.70 0.54 1.45
N ARG A 14 10.43 1.00 0.44
CA ARG A 14 10.88 2.39 0.36
C ARG A 14 11.20 2.77 -1.08
N VAL A 15 10.72 3.93 -1.51
CA VAL A 15 11.21 4.54 -2.75
C VAL A 15 12.51 5.27 -2.44
N ARG A 16 13.64 4.72 -2.90
CA ARG A 16 14.98 5.24 -2.59
C ARG A 16 15.32 6.49 -3.41
N LYS A 17 14.94 6.49 -4.68
CA LYS A 17 15.23 7.57 -5.61
C LYS A 17 14.20 7.61 -6.73
N ARG A 18 13.71 8.80 -7.04
CA ARG A 18 13.01 9.10 -8.29
C ARG A 18 13.96 9.89 -9.17
N GLY A 19 14.30 9.34 -10.33
CA GLY A 19 15.18 9.98 -11.31
C GLY A 19 14.45 10.24 -12.63
N PRO A 20 15.09 10.99 -13.55
CA PRO A 20 14.47 11.37 -14.83
C PRO A 20 14.29 10.20 -15.80
N SER A 21 14.96 9.06 -15.59
CA SER A 21 14.91 7.89 -16.48
C SER A 21 14.54 6.59 -15.77
N ALA A 22 14.58 6.57 -14.43
CA ALA A 22 14.27 5.40 -13.63
C ALA A 22 13.86 5.77 -12.20
N VAL A 23 13.09 4.87 -11.59
CA VAL A 23 12.82 4.85 -10.15
C VAL A 23 13.61 3.71 -9.53
N VAL A 24 14.17 3.94 -8.34
CA VAL A 24 14.82 2.90 -7.53
C VAL A 24 14.04 2.73 -6.24
N PHE A 25 13.63 1.50 -5.95
CA PHE A 25 12.95 1.16 -4.69
C PHE A 25 13.58 -0.06 -4.02
N SER A 26 13.43 -0.17 -2.70
CA SER A 26 13.72 -1.42 -1.98
C SER A 26 12.49 -2.28 -1.83
N GLY A 27 12.65 -3.59 -2.04
CA GLY A 27 11.55 -4.56 -1.98
C GLY A 27 11.78 -5.66 -0.95
N LEU A 28 10.70 -6.14 -0.36
CA LEU A 28 10.63 -7.41 0.36
C LEU A 28 9.96 -8.45 -0.51
N VAL A 29 10.55 -9.64 -0.61
CA VAL A 29 9.88 -10.79 -1.24
C VAL A 29 8.72 -11.20 -0.35
N ILE A 30 7.55 -11.37 -0.97
CA ILE A 30 6.33 -11.81 -0.31
C ILE A 30 5.73 -13.00 -1.06
N ASP A 31 5.01 -13.86 -0.33
CA ASP A 31 4.16 -14.89 -0.93
C ASP A 31 2.78 -14.36 -1.33
N SER A 32 1.89 -15.24 -1.80
CA SER A 32 0.53 -14.87 -2.22
C SER A 32 -0.35 -14.32 -1.10
N SER A 33 -0.01 -14.61 0.17
CA SER A 33 -0.69 -14.09 1.35
C SER A 33 -0.13 -12.76 1.85
N GLY A 34 0.98 -12.29 1.27
CA GLY A 34 1.70 -11.10 1.69
C GLY A 34 2.75 -11.34 2.77
N ALA A 35 2.94 -12.59 3.21
CA ALA A 35 3.95 -12.91 4.21
C ALA A 35 5.35 -12.74 3.61
N ALA A 36 6.20 -12.00 4.31
CA ALA A 36 7.57 -11.77 3.89
C ALA A 36 8.38 -13.07 3.95
N SER A 37 9.17 -13.36 2.92
CA SER A 37 10.09 -14.49 2.90
C SER A 37 11.34 -14.16 3.73
N PRO A 38 11.54 -14.79 4.91
CA PRO A 38 12.62 -14.38 5.83
C PRO A 38 14.02 -14.67 5.29
N LYS A 39 14.13 -15.61 4.35
CA LYS A 39 15.40 -16.05 3.76
C LYS A 39 15.73 -15.33 2.45
N ALA A 40 14.83 -14.49 1.94
CA ALA A 40 15.08 -13.77 0.70
C ALA A 40 16.14 -12.67 0.92
N PRO A 41 17.00 -12.40 -0.08
CA PRO A 41 17.88 -11.26 -0.02
C PRO A 41 17.08 -9.95 0.03
N ARG A 42 17.72 -8.87 0.47
CA ARG A 42 17.15 -7.53 0.30
C ARG A 42 17.21 -7.17 -1.19
N TYR A 43 16.14 -6.58 -1.71
CA TYR A 43 16.13 -6.14 -3.10
C TYR A 43 16.33 -4.64 -3.22
N ALA A 44 17.14 -4.22 -4.18
CA ALA A 44 17.05 -2.91 -4.81
C ALA A 44 16.59 -3.10 -6.26
N VAL A 45 15.45 -2.54 -6.59
CA VAL A 45 14.88 -2.66 -7.94
C VAL A 45 15.09 -1.34 -8.67
N LEU A 46 15.78 -1.40 -9.81
CA LEU A 46 15.87 -0.30 -10.75
C LEU A 46 14.79 -0.51 -11.82
N VAL A 47 13.84 0.41 -11.85
CA VAL A 47 12.72 0.40 -12.79
C VAL A 47 12.87 1.53 -13.79
N PRO A 48 13.19 1.23 -15.06
CA PRO A 48 13.15 2.24 -16.11
C PRO A 48 11.74 2.85 -16.26
N LEU A 49 11.63 4.17 -16.45
CA LEU A 49 10.31 4.80 -16.59
C LEU A 49 9.48 4.23 -17.76
N ARG A 50 10.14 3.76 -18.83
CA ARG A 50 9.48 3.15 -19.99
C ARG A 50 8.71 1.85 -19.69
N VAL A 51 9.00 1.18 -18.57
CA VAL A 51 8.30 -0.06 -18.15
C VAL A 51 7.31 0.19 -17.02
N LEU A 52 7.21 1.44 -16.55
CA LEU A 52 6.35 1.84 -15.44
C LEU A 52 4.97 2.20 -15.99
N SER A 53 3.91 1.58 -15.46
CA SER A 53 2.52 1.89 -15.85
C SER A 53 1.85 2.93 -14.93
N THR A 54 2.37 3.08 -13.70
CA THR A 54 1.88 4.02 -12.68
C THR A 54 2.99 4.32 -11.68
N GLU A 55 2.84 5.38 -10.89
CA GLU A 55 3.82 5.74 -9.87
C GLU A 55 4.04 4.60 -8.85
N VAL A 56 5.33 4.35 -8.54
CA VAL A 56 5.73 3.44 -7.47
C VAL A 56 5.55 4.12 -6.12
N GLN A 57 4.78 3.48 -5.25
CA GLN A 57 4.50 3.92 -3.88
C GLN A 57 4.86 2.82 -2.89
N GLU A 58 5.18 3.23 -1.65
CA GLU A 58 5.42 2.30 -0.55
C GLU A 58 4.16 1.45 -0.28
N GLY A 59 4.35 0.19 0.11
CA GLY A 59 3.26 -0.76 0.33
C GLY A 59 2.71 -1.43 -0.94
N GLN A 60 2.95 -0.90 -2.15
CA GLN A 60 2.51 -1.55 -3.39
C GLN A 60 3.17 -2.92 -3.57
N TRP A 61 2.45 -3.84 -4.21
CA TRP A 61 2.97 -5.15 -4.57
C TRP A 61 3.20 -5.20 -6.08
N TRP A 62 4.42 -5.53 -6.47
CA TRP A 62 4.82 -5.62 -7.86
C TRP A 62 5.34 -7.02 -8.17
N ARG A 63 4.87 -7.60 -9.28
CA ARG A 63 5.60 -8.68 -9.94
C ARG A 63 6.67 -8.04 -10.80
N VAL A 64 7.92 -8.35 -10.52
CA VAL A 64 9.08 -7.80 -11.23
C VAL A 64 9.80 -8.92 -11.94
N SER A 65 10.02 -8.77 -13.25
CA SER A 65 10.85 -9.66 -14.05
C SER A 65 12.01 -8.90 -14.67
N GLY A 66 13.21 -9.46 -14.62
CA GLY A 66 14.37 -8.90 -15.29
C GLY A 66 15.69 -9.56 -14.87
N SER A 67 16.78 -8.94 -15.29
CA SER A 67 18.12 -9.39 -14.92
C SER A 67 18.48 -8.95 -13.50
N TYR A 68 19.27 -9.75 -12.78
CA TYR A 68 19.78 -9.37 -11.48
C TYR A 68 21.29 -9.54 -11.34
N GLU A 69 21.86 -8.85 -10.35
CA GLU A 69 23.19 -9.10 -9.80
C GLU A 69 23.12 -9.10 -8.27
N ASP A 70 23.89 -9.97 -7.64
CA ASP A 70 24.08 -9.94 -6.19
C ASP A 70 25.31 -9.08 -5.85
N VAL A 71 25.11 -8.04 -5.06
CA VAL A 71 26.15 -7.08 -4.68
C VAL A 71 26.39 -7.16 -3.19
N ARG A 72 27.67 -7.08 -2.81
CA ARG A 72 28.11 -6.92 -1.42
C ARG A 72 28.85 -5.61 -1.28
N PHE A 73 28.52 -4.83 -0.26
CA PHE A 73 29.17 -3.56 0.02
C PHE A 73 29.18 -3.28 1.52
N ASP A 74 30.12 -2.43 1.94
CA ASP A 74 30.24 -2.00 3.32
C ASP A 74 29.42 -0.73 3.59
N VAL A 75 28.69 -0.71 4.69
CA VAL A 75 28.00 0.47 5.22
C VAL A 75 28.32 0.57 6.70
N ASP A 76 29.06 1.60 7.10
CA ASP A 76 29.44 1.85 8.49
C ASP A 76 30.11 0.63 9.17
N GLY A 77 30.92 -0.13 8.43
CA GLY A 77 31.60 -1.35 8.91
C GLY A 77 30.74 -2.61 8.87
N TRP A 78 29.51 -2.54 8.34
CA TRP A 78 28.61 -3.68 8.16
C TRP A 78 28.61 -4.15 6.70
N GLN A 79 28.85 -5.44 6.51
CA GLN A 79 28.72 -6.08 5.19
C GLN A 79 27.24 -6.30 4.85
N VAL A 80 26.76 -5.53 3.88
CA VAL A 80 25.39 -5.64 3.35
C VAL A 80 25.42 -6.47 2.08
N GLN A 81 24.54 -7.47 1.99
CA GLN A 81 24.24 -8.19 0.76
C GLN A 81 22.88 -7.75 0.21
N GLU A 82 22.85 -7.36 -1.05
CA GLU A 82 21.66 -6.89 -1.76
C GLU A 82 21.58 -7.50 -3.15
N ARG A 83 20.39 -7.92 -3.56
CA ARG A 83 20.10 -8.26 -4.95
C ARG A 83 19.62 -7.02 -5.69
N ARG A 84 20.37 -6.61 -6.72
CA ARG A 84 19.97 -5.53 -7.61
C ARG A 84 19.24 -6.12 -8.81
N LEU A 85 17.96 -5.80 -8.92
CA LEU A 85 17.10 -6.28 -10.00
C LEU A 85 16.83 -5.14 -10.99
N TYR A 86 17.18 -5.36 -12.25
CA TYR A 86 16.95 -4.44 -13.35
C TYR A 86 15.65 -4.82 -14.05
N ALA A 87 14.57 -4.12 -13.74
CA ALA A 87 13.24 -4.47 -14.21
C ALA A 87 13.14 -4.32 -15.74
N MET A 88 12.71 -5.41 -16.39
CA MET A 88 12.36 -5.45 -17.81
C MET A 88 10.84 -5.52 -18.01
N ARG A 89 10.14 -6.14 -17.06
CA ARG A 89 8.67 -6.15 -16.97
C ARG A 89 8.24 -5.89 -15.54
N LEU A 90 7.13 -5.18 -15.40
CA LEU A 90 6.58 -4.78 -14.12
C LEU A 90 5.05 -4.85 -14.19
N GLU A 91 4.44 -5.52 -13.22
CA GLU A 91 2.99 -5.67 -13.12
C GLU A 91 2.54 -5.35 -11.68
N LEU A 92 1.62 -4.38 -11.55
CA LEU A 92 1.05 -4.00 -10.26
C LEU A 92 0.05 -5.07 -9.83
N LEU A 93 0.37 -5.79 -8.76
CA LEU A 93 -0.51 -6.82 -8.19
C LEU A 93 -1.45 -6.25 -7.13
N ARG A 94 -0.97 -5.33 -6.30
CA ARG A 94 -1.79 -4.62 -5.31
C ARG A 94 -1.36 -3.16 -5.18
N PRO A 95 -2.31 -2.21 -5.10
CA PRO A 95 -2.00 -0.84 -4.74
C PRO A 95 -1.48 -0.75 -3.30
N SER A 96 -0.92 0.41 -2.92
CA SER A 96 -0.31 0.62 -1.60
C SER A 96 -1.28 0.38 -0.44
N GLY A 97 -2.55 0.75 -0.64
CA GLY A 97 -3.55 0.82 0.42
C GLY A 97 -3.23 1.86 1.48
N GLU A 98 -2.30 2.78 1.21
CA GLU A 98 -1.79 3.68 2.24
C GLU A 98 -2.90 4.54 2.83
N HIS A 99 -3.87 4.95 2.01
CA HIS A 99 -5.01 5.73 2.48
C HIS A 99 -5.88 4.98 3.46
N VAL A 100 -6.33 3.77 3.12
CA VAL A 100 -7.14 2.98 4.05
C VAL A 100 -6.33 2.56 5.27
N VAL A 101 -5.06 2.18 5.11
CA VAL A 101 -4.21 1.80 6.24
C VAL A 101 -4.07 2.96 7.23
N GLN A 102 -3.77 4.16 6.75
CA GLN A 102 -3.59 5.31 7.63
C GLN A 102 -4.91 5.87 8.17
N LEU A 103 -5.99 5.79 7.40
CA LEU A 103 -7.34 6.10 7.89
C LEU A 103 -7.67 5.24 9.10
N LEU A 104 -7.55 3.91 8.95
CA LEU A 104 -7.82 2.97 10.02
C LEU A 104 -6.84 3.14 11.20
N ALA A 105 -5.57 3.45 10.92
CA ALA A 105 -4.55 3.58 11.95
C ALA A 105 -4.62 4.87 12.78
N ARG A 106 -5.08 5.98 12.18
CA ARG A 106 -5.01 7.32 12.79
C ARG A 106 -6.36 7.88 13.20
N SER A 107 -7.46 7.37 12.65
CA SER A 107 -8.77 7.87 13.00
C SER A 107 -9.13 7.45 14.44
N PRO A 108 -9.60 8.38 15.28
CA PRO A 108 -10.08 8.06 16.62
C PRO A 108 -11.32 7.15 16.60
N ALA A 109 -11.98 6.98 15.45
CA ALA A 109 -13.09 6.05 15.27
C ALA A 109 -12.70 4.57 15.40
N PHE A 110 -11.40 4.23 15.28
CA PHE A 110 -10.93 2.84 15.30
C PHE A 110 -9.92 2.60 16.44
N PRO A 111 -10.31 2.79 17.71
CA PRO A 111 -9.39 2.65 18.83
C PRO A 111 -8.76 1.25 18.89
N GLY A 112 -7.43 1.20 19.02
CA GLY A 112 -6.68 -0.06 19.09
C GLY A 112 -6.33 -0.69 17.73
N ILE A 113 -6.81 -0.11 16.62
CA ILE A 113 -6.34 -0.42 15.26
C ILE A 113 -5.17 0.51 14.93
N GLY A 114 -3.94 0.06 15.18
CA GLY A 114 -2.73 0.78 14.76
C GLY A 114 -2.27 0.36 13.35
N GLU A 115 -1.25 1.03 12.84
CA GLU A 115 -0.72 0.83 11.48
C GLU A 115 -0.40 -0.65 11.18
N VAL A 116 0.17 -1.38 12.13
CA VAL A 116 0.48 -2.81 11.97
C VAL A 116 -0.77 -3.63 11.67
N LYS A 117 -1.88 -3.39 12.38
CA LYS A 117 -3.14 -4.14 12.21
C LYS A 117 -3.86 -3.70 10.94
N ALA A 118 -3.91 -2.41 10.68
CA ALA A 118 -4.50 -1.85 9.47
C ALA A 118 -3.77 -2.36 8.21
N ARG A 119 -2.43 -2.36 8.23
CA ARG A 119 -1.60 -2.93 7.17
C ARG A 119 -1.87 -4.41 6.98
N LYS A 120 -1.94 -5.18 8.07
CA LYS A 120 -2.22 -6.62 8.01
C LYS A 120 -3.58 -6.91 7.35
N LEU A 121 -4.61 -6.11 7.64
CA LEU A 121 -5.92 -6.22 6.99
C LEU A 121 -5.82 -5.94 5.49
N TRP A 122 -5.19 -4.83 5.10
CA TRP A 122 -5.02 -4.47 3.69
C TRP A 122 -4.22 -5.53 2.91
N GLU A 123 -3.15 -6.05 3.50
CA GLU A 123 -2.31 -7.04 2.82
C GLU A 123 -3.03 -8.36 2.61
N ALA A 124 -3.86 -8.76 3.58
CA ALA A 124 -4.63 -9.98 3.48
C ALA A 124 -5.82 -9.86 2.51
N LEU A 125 -6.56 -8.75 2.57
CA LEU A 125 -7.85 -8.60 1.88
C LEU A 125 -7.76 -7.71 0.63
N GLY A 126 -6.87 -6.73 0.59
CA GLY A 126 -6.79 -5.74 -0.48
C GLY A 126 -8.11 -4.98 -0.62
N ALA A 127 -8.60 -4.87 -1.86
CA ALA A 127 -9.88 -4.21 -2.13
C ALA A 127 -11.07 -4.88 -1.43
N GLU A 128 -11.02 -6.20 -1.21
CA GLU A 128 -12.09 -6.93 -0.49
C GLU A 128 -12.16 -6.56 1.01
N LEU A 129 -11.25 -5.72 1.50
CA LEU A 129 -11.37 -5.09 2.82
C LEU A 129 -12.58 -4.16 2.86
N TYR A 130 -12.86 -3.43 1.78
CA TYR A 130 -14.00 -2.52 1.70
C TYR A 130 -15.32 -3.29 1.83
N ASP A 131 -15.48 -4.36 1.04
CA ASP A 131 -16.64 -5.25 1.12
C ASP A 131 -16.81 -5.82 2.54
N ALA A 132 -15.72 -6.30 3.15
CA ALA A 132 -15.78 -6.86 4.50
C ALA A 132 -16.21 -5.83 5.57
N LEU A 133 -15.86 -4.55 5.39
CA LEU A 133 -16.26 -3.46 6.27
C LEU A 133 -17.73 -3.08 6.04
N GLU A 134 -18.17 -3.05 4.79
CA GLU A 134 -19.53 -2.68 4.39
C GLU A 134 -20.56 -3.76 4.77
N ASP A 135 -20.23 -5.02 4.51
CA ASP A 135 -21.03 -6.19 4.89
C ASP A 135 -21.02 -6.47 6.40
N LYS A 136 -20.22 -5.72 7.17
CA LYS A 136 -20.03 -5.94 8.61
C LYS A 136 -19.55 -7.36 8.91
N ASP A 137 -18.65 -7.91 8.09
CA ASP A 137 -18.16 -9.28 8.19
C ASP A 137 -17.10 -9.41 9.30
N HIS A 138 -17.59 -9.43 10.55
CA HIS A 138 -16.78 -9.57 11.75
C HIS A 138 -15.90 -10.84 11.70
N ALA A 139 -16.43 -11.94 11.19
CA ALA A 139 -15.72 -13.22 11.16
C ALA A 139 -14.50 -13.15 10.23
N ARG A 140 -14.63 -12.51 9.08
CA ARG A 140 -13.54 -12.32 8.13
C ARG A 140 -12.46 -11.38 8.67
N LEU A 141 -12.85 -10.27 9.27
CA LEU A 141 -11.91 -9.31 9.86
C LEU A 141 -11.19 -9.91 11.09
N ALA A 142 -11.91 -10.65 11.93
CA ALA A 142 -11.40 -11.26 13.16
C ALA A 142 -10.26 -12.27 12.90
N LYS A 143 -10.19 -12.90 11.71
CA LYS A 143 -9.07 -13.77 11.32
C LYS A 143 -7.72 -13.08 11.39
N TYR A 144 -7.68 -11.75 11.24
CA TYR A 144 -6.44 -10.99 11.17
C TYR A 144 -6.18 -10.15 12.42
N ILE A 145 -7.24 -9.62 13.04
CA ILE A 145 -7.12 -8.67 14.16
C ILE A 145 -7.78 -9.12 15.46
N GLY A 146 -8.48 -10.27 15.47
CA GLY A 146 -9.25 -10.75 16.62
C GLY A 146 -10.67 -10.16 16.66
N LEU A 147 -11.57 -10.84 17.38
CA LEU A 147 -13.01 -10.55 17.36
C LEU A 147 -13.35 -9.18 17.97
N ASP A 148 -12.76 -8.83 19.11
CA ASP A 148 -13.05 -7.57 19.80
C ASP A 148 -12.72 -6.36 18.91
N LEU A 149 -11.56 -6.41 18.24
CA LEU A 149 -11.12 -5.35 17.35
C LEU A 149 -11.89 -5.34 16.03
N ALA A 150 -12.37 -6.50 15.57
CA ALA A 150 -13.27 -6.56 14.42
C ALA A 150 -14.59 -5.84 14.70
N SER A 151 -15.16 -6.00 15.91
CA SER A 151 -16.35 -5.26 16.33
C SER A 151 -16.09 -3.75 16.33
N VAL A 152 -15.01 -3.31 16.99
CA VAL A 152 -14.62 -1.88 17.02
C VAL A 152 -14.45 -1.32 15.61
N LEU A 153 -13.82 -2.08 14.72
CA LEU A 153 -13.57 -1.66 13.34
C LEU A 153 -14.89 -1.50 12.56
N VAL A 154 -15.80 -2.47 12.66
CA VAL A 154 -17.11 -2.42 12.00
C VAL A 154 -17.98 -1.29 12.56
N ASP A 155 -18.02 -1.12 13.88
CA ASP A 155 -18.81 -0.07 14.52
C ASP A 155 -18.28 1.32 14.16
N GLY A 156 -16.96 1.50 14.19
CA GLY A 156 -16.31 2.73 13.74
C GLY A 156 -16.57 3.01 12.26
N TRP A 157 -16.58 1.97 11.42
CA TRP A 157 -16.82 2.11 9.98
C TRP A 157 -18.28 2.47 9.69
N ALA A 158 -19.24 1.88 10.39
CA ALA A 158 -20.65 2.25 10.23
C ALA A 158 -20.93 3.72 10.61
N ALA A 159 -20.15 4.30 11.51
CA ALA A 159 -20.32 5.68 11.97
C ALA A 159 -19.53 6.73 11.16
N TYR A 160 -18.45 6.33 10.47
CA TYR A 160 -17.49 7.26 9.84
C TYR A 160 -16.94 6.82 8.49
N GLY A 161 -17.22 5.60 8.05
CA GLY A 161 -16.72 5.02 6.81
C GLY A 161 -17.61 5.35 5.62
N ASP A 162 -16.96 5.70 4.51
CA ASP A 162 -17.54 5.71 3.17
C ASP A 162 -16.51 5.00 2.28
N ALA A 163 -16.78 3.72 2.00
CA ALA A 163 -15.83 2.85 1.30
C ALA A 163 -15.59 3.33 -0.13
N ASP A 164 -16.65 3.76 -0.81
CA ASP A 164 -16.60 4.32 -2.15
C ASP A 164 -15.76 5.60 -2.17
N ALA A 165 -15.97 6.53 -1.23
CA ALA A 165 -15.16 7.75 -1.13
C ALA A 165 -13.69 7.44 -0.87
N VAL A 166 -13.38 6.56 0.09
CA VAL A 166 -11.99 6.21 0.42
C VAL A 166 -11.29 5.54 -0.77
N ALA A 167 -11.96 4.60 -1.43
CA ALA A 167 -11.44 3.91 -2.61
C ALA A 167 -11.24 4.87 -3.79
N ALA A 168 -12.22 5.76 -4.05
CA ALA A 168 -12.16 6.75 -5.11
C ALA A 168 -11.05 7.78 -4.87
N PHE A 169 -10.91 8.32 -3.65
CA PHE A 169 -9.84 9.27 -3.33
C PHE A 169 -8.46 8.65 -3.46
N GLN A 170 -8.31 7.37 -3.11
CA GLN A 170 -7.08 6.62 -3.37
C GLN A 170 -6.81 6.46 -4.86
N HIS A 171 -7.83 6.17 -5.67
CA HIS A 171 -7.69 6.07 -7.12
C HIS A 171 -7.35 7.42 -7.78
N MET A 172 -7.92 8.52 -7.26
CA MET A 172 -7.63 9.90 -7.68
C MET A 172 -6.25 10.39 -7.22
N GLY A 173 -5.57 9.65 -6.34
CA GLY A 173 -4.26 10.02 -5.80
C GLY A 173 -4.32 11.20 -4.83
N LEU A 174 -5.47 11.47 -4.20
CA LEU A 174 -5.60 12.54 -3.21
C LEU A 174 -4.79 12.23 -1.97
N ASP A 175 -3.96 13.16 -1.51
CA ASP A 175 -3.19 12.99 -0.28
C ASP A 175 -4.08 12.61 0.91
N LEU A 176 -3.55 11.77 1.79
CA LEU A 176 -4.26 11.30 2.98
C LEU A 176 -4.85 12.43 3.83
N SER A 177 -4.10 13.51 4.05
CA SER A 177 -4.55 14.61 4.90
C SER A 177 -5.76 15.30 4.29
N VAL A 178 -5.78 15.46 2.97
CA VAL A 178 -6.92 16.02 2.23
C VAL A 178 -8.09 15.03 2.28
N SER A 179 -7.85 13.75 1.99
CA SER A 179 -8.87 12.70 2.06
C SER A 179 -9.54 12.64 3.45
N GLN A 180 -8.77 12.72 4.53
CA GLN A 180 -9.28 12.74 5.90
C GLN A 180 -10.12 13.98 6.21
N LYS A 181 -9.68 15.17 5.75
CA LYS A 181 -10.44 16.41 5.96
C LYS A 181 -11.74 16.43 5.16
N VAL A 182 -11.74 15.91 3.94
CA VAL A 182 -12.95 15.73 3.12
C VAL A 182 -13.92 14.77 3.80
N LEU A 183 -13.45 13.58 4.23
CA LEU A 183 -14.29 12.60 4.93
C LEU A 183 -14.84 13.15 6.25
N ALA A 184 -14.04 13.94 6.99
CA ALA A 184 -14.50 14.57 8.23
C ALA A 184 -15.55 15.66 7.98
N ALA A 185 -15.40 16.45 6.91
CA ALA A 185 -16.29 17.56 6.58
C ALA A 185 -17.62 17.07 5.99
N TYR A 186 -17.59 16.08 5.11
CA TYR A 186 -18.74 15.67 4.30
C TYR A 186 -19.25 14.26 4.61
N ARG A 187 -18.54 13.46 5.43
CA ARG A 187 -18.94 12.10 5.85
C ARG A 187 -19.34 11.25 4.64
N SER A 188 -20.56 10.69 4.64
CA SER A 188 -21.12 9.85 3.58
C SER A 188 -21.40 10.59 2.26
N GLU A 189 -21.27 11.91 2.24
CA GLU A 189 -21.43 12.72 1.03
C GLU A 189 -20.08 13.13 0.42
N ALA A 190 -18.97 12.68 1.02
CA ALA A 190 -17.62 13.06 0.63
C ALA A 190 -17.33 12.82 -0.85
N LEU A 191 -17.68 11.63 -1.36
CA LEU A 191 -17.45 11.32 -2.77
C LEU A 191 -18.28 12.23 -3.68
N SER A 192 -19.57 12.36 -3.43
CA SER A 192 -20.46 13.22 -4.23
C SER A 192 -19.99 14.66 -4.21
N ALA A 193 -19.63 15.18 -3.02
CA ALA A 193 -19.17 16.55 -2.86
C ALA A 193 -17.90 16.86 -3.66
N VAL A 194 -16.92 15.96 -3.68
CA VAL A 194 -15.68 16.14 -4.46
C VAL A 194 -15.90 15.91 -5.95
N THR A 195 -16.78 14.99 -6.33
CA THR A 195 -17.05 14.66 -7.74
C THR A 195 -17.88 15.75 -8.43
N GLU A 196 -18.84 16.35 -7.71
CA GLU A 196 -19.68 17.45 -8.21
C GLU A 196 -18.89 18.77 -8.33
N ASP A 197 -18.02 19.05 -7.36
CA ASP A 197 -17.20 20.27 -7.35
C ASP A 197 -15.80 19.98 -6.80
N PRO A 198 -14.84 19.67 -7.68
CA PRO A 198 -13.45 19.39 -7.30
C PRO A 198 -12.78 20.55 -6.55
N TYR A 199 -13.26 21.80 -6.69
CA TYR A 199 -12.69 22.94 -5.97
C TYR A 199 -13.03 22.95 -4.48
N ARG A 200 -14.01 22.14 -4.02
CA ARG A 200 -14.31 21.97 -2.59
C ARG A 200 -13.15 21.38 -1.80
N LEU A 201 -12.20 20.74 -2.47
CA LEU A 201 -10.93 20.33 -1.87
C LEU A 201 -10.23 21.53 -1.21
N PHE A 202 -10.21 22.71 -1.84
CA PHE A 202 -9.54 23.90 -1.31
C PHE A 202 -10.18 24.50 -0.06
N VAL A 203 -11.45 24.20 0.22
CA VAL A 203 -12.15 24.68 1.43
C VAL A 203 -11.80 23.83 2.64
N VAL A 204 -11.39 22.59 2.42
CA VAL A 204 -10.98 21.65 3.47
C VAL A 204 -9.47 21.49 3.58
N VAL A 205 -8.63 22.04 2.68
CA VAL A 205 -7.16 21.97 2.78
C VAL A 205 -6.61 22.98 3.79
#